data_AF-A0AAU9R6W4-F1
#
_entry.id   AF-A0AAU9R6W4-F1
#
_cell.length_a   1.000
_cell.length_b   1.000
_cell.length_c   1.000
_cell.angle_alpha   90.00
_cell.angle_beta   90.00
_cell.angle_gamma   90.00
#
_symmetry.space_group_name_H-M   'P 1'
#
loop_
_entity.id
_entity.type
_entity.pdbx_description
1 polymer ?
#
loop_
_entity_poly.entity_id
_entity_poly.type
_entity_poly.pdbx_seq_one_letter_code
_entity_poly.pdbx_strand_id
1 'polypeptide(L)'
;MFRSSEKNRFYWIRAQKIHFNLLVEYELPQNISILEAKRKTKDDLHQNKTDKLDAMYLAKLQSEHPQRLAYVQSEEYQELMANNRIYEQASHDLITNRNRLHKAIQLTFPEIEHLMANPRGKNYWSIVLRFPHPDIVLETKEADIIDFLKSLSGIGEKRANDLAQRLIRLAKLACPAFKKSSAHIRGLEMAH
;
A
#
# COMPACT_ATOMS: atom_id res chain seq x y z
N MET A 1 22.35 -6.10 -10.07
CA MET A 1 21.63 -6.11 -11.36
C MET A 1 20.21 -6.71 -11.20
N PHE A 2 19.34 -6.09 -10.38
CA PHE A 2 18.00 -6.65 -10.07
C PHE A 2 16.92 -5.58 -9.81
N ARG A 3 17.14 -4.32 -10.20
CA ARG A 3 16.24 -3.19 -9.89
C ARG A 3 15.28 -2.77 -11.02
N SER A 4 15.35 -3.42 -12.18
CA SER A 4 14.51 -3.08 -13.35
C SER A 4 13.19 -3.88 -13.42
N SER A 5 13.13 -5.07 -12.80
CA SER A 5 11.99 -6.01 -12.94
C SER A 5 10.72 -5.59 -12.18
N GLU A 6 10.83 -4.99 -10.99
CA GLU A 6 9.65 -4.64 -10.19
C GLU A 6 8.95 -3.39 -10.71
N LYS A 7 9.70 -2.33 -11.07
CA LYS A 7 9.13 -1.17 -11.74
C LYS A 7 8.44 -1.60 -13.04
N ASN A 8 9.09 -2.44 -13.85
CA ASN A 8 8.45 -3.00 -15.04
C ASN A 8 7.16 -3.75 -14.70
N ARG A 9 7.13 -4.62 -13.69
CA ARG A 9 5.89 -5.32 -13.30
C ARG A 9 4.75 -4.39 -12.92
N PHE A 10 5.02 -3.32 -12.17
CA PHE A 10 4.00 -2.31 -11.88
C PHE A 10 3.53 -1.55 -13.13
N TYR A 11 4.44 -1.22 -14.05
CA TYR A 11 4.07 -0.62 -15.34
C TYR A 11 3.29 -1.58 -16.24
N TRP A 12 3.65 -2.87 -16.28
CA TRP A 12 2.93 -3.91 -17.02
C TRP A 12 1.54 -4.19 -16.45
N ILE A 13 1.39 -4.20 -15.12
CA ILE A 13 0.07 -4.35 -14.47
C ILE A 13 -0.79 -3.11 -14.72
N ARG A 14 -0.21 -1.90 -14.65
CA ARG A 14 -0.93 -0.66 -14.94
C ARG A 14 -1.30 -0.55 -16.42
N ALA A 15 -0.42 -1.00 -17.33
CA ALA A 15 -0.67 -1.07 -18.77
C ALA A 15 -1.71 -2.16 -19.11
N GLN A 16 -1.68 -3.32 -18.46
CA GLN A 16 -2.73 -4.34 -18.59
C GLN A 16 -4.07 -3.82 -18.08
N LYS A 17 -4.10 -3.05 -16.97
CA LYS A 17 -5.32 -2.42 -16.44
C LYS A 17 -5.86 -1.34 -17.39
N ILE A 18 -4.98 -0.55 -18.02
CA ILE A 18 -5.37 0.44 -19.04
C ILE A 18 -5.86 -0.24 -20.32
N HIS A 19 -5.17 -1.28 -20.80
CA HIS A 19 -5.54 -2.01 -22.02
C HIS A 19 -6.83 -2.82 -21.83
N PHE A 20 -7.04 -3.42 -20.66
CA PHE A 20 -8.28 -4.10 -20.30
C PHE A 20 -9.46 -3.12 -20.19
N ASN A 21 -9.28 -1.94 -19.59
CA ASN A 21 -10.31 -0.91 -19.56
C ASN A 21 -10.62 -0.35 -20.97
N LEU A 22 -9.60 -0.17 -21.81
CA LEU A 22 -9.77 0.29 -23.20
C LEU A 22 -10.47 -0.75 -24.09
N LEU A 23 -10.22 -2.04 -23.87
CA LEU A 23 -10.92 -3.13 -24.57
C LEU A 23 -12.38 -3.24 -24.13
N VAL A 24 -12.68 -3.03 -22.84
CA VAL A 24 -14.05 -3.02 -22.30
C VAL A 24 -14.85 -1.79 -22.78
N GLU A 25 -14.20 -0.66 -23.03
CA GLU A 25 -14.87 0.52 -23.62
C GLU A 25 -15.22 0.36 -25.10
N TYR A 26 -14.58 -0.55 -25.84
CA TYR A 26 -14.77 -0.73 -27.29
C TYR A 26 -15.92 -1.68 -27.68
N GLU A 27 -16.54 -2.40 -26.74
CA GLU A 27 -17.64 -3.33 -27.02
C GLU A 27 -19.04 -2.86 -26.59
N LEU A 28 -19.21 -1.62 -26.10
CA LEU A 28 -20.53 -1.12 -25.71
C LEU A 28 -21.26 -0.45 -26.89
N PRO A 29 -22.40 -1.01 -27.37
CA PRO A 29 -23.22 -0.32 -28.34
C PRO A 29 -23.89 0.90 -27.68
N GLN A 30 -23.52 2.09 -28.16
CA GLN A 30 -24.28 3.35 -28.05
C GLN A 30 -24.84 3.64 -26.64
N ASN A 31 -23.93 3.91 -25.70
CA ASN A 31 -24.31 4.62 -24.48
C ASN A 31 -24.36 6.11 -24.84
N ILE A 32 -25.57 6.67 -25.01
CA ILE A 32 -25.76 8.12 -25.13
C ILE A 32 -24.96 8.74 -23.98
N SER A 33 -23.98 9.58 -24.32
CA SER A 33 -23.10 10.17 -23.31
C SER A 33 -23.96 10.78 -22.20
N ILE A 34 -23.64 10.48 -20.94
CA ILE A 34 -24.36 11.03 -19.77
C ILE A 34 -24.44 12.57 -19.85
N LEU A 35 -23.51 13.20 -20.57
CA LEU A 35 -23.51 14.62 -20.89
C LEU A 35 -24.60 15.04 -21.88
N GLU A 36 -24.89 14.22 -22.89
CA GLU A 36 -25.96 14.47 -23.87
C GLU A 36 -27.34 14.27 -23.25
N ALA A 37 -27.51 13.25 -22.40
CA ALA A 37 -28.74 13.05 -21.63
C ALA A 37 -29.01 14.21 -20.65
N LYS A 38 -27.96 14.71 -19.97
CA LYS A 38 -28.03 15.89 -19.08
C LYS A 38 -28.29 17.21 -19.81
N ARG A 39 -27.87 17.33 -21.08
CA ARG A 39 -28.16 18.52 -21.90
C ARG A 39 -29.64 18.57 -22.29
N LYS A 40 -30.20 17.46 -22.77
CA LYS A 40 -31.62 17.38 -23.18
C LYS A 40 -32.61 17.63 -22.05
N THR A 41 -32.22 17.42 -20.79
CA THR A 41 -33.06 17.73 -19.61
C THR A 41 -32.96 19.17 -19.15
N LYS A 42 -31.92 19.92 -19.52
CA LYS A 42 -31.68 21.26 -18.97
C LYS A 42 -32.48 22.39 -19.63
N ASP A 43 -32.95 22.19 -20.87
CA ASP A 43 -33.54 23.29 -21.63
C ASP A 43 -34.97 23.66 -21.16
N ASP A 44 -35.72 22.75 -20.52
CA ASP A 44 -37.10 22.99 -20.04
C ASP A 44 -37.29 22.99 -18.51
N LEU A 45 -36.29 22.56 -17.72
CA LEU A 45 -36.47 22.30 -16.27
C LEU A 45 -36.22 23.51 -15.34
N HIS A 46 -35.85 24.67 -15.87
CA HIS A 46 -35.32 25.75 -15.02
C HIS A 46 -36.35 26.73 -14.42
N GLN A 47 -37.65 26.65 -14.74
CA GLN A 47 -38.60 27.69 -14.30
C GLN A 47 -39.56 27.31 -13.17
N ASN A 48 -39.92 26.03 -12.96
CA ASN A 48 -40.87 25.62 -11.89
C ASN A 48 -40.45 24.31 -11.20
N LYS A 49 -39.35 24.36 -10.46
CA LYS A 49 -38.80 23.20 -9.76
C LYS A 49 -39.68 22.79 -8.57
N THR A 50 -40.45 21.72 -8.75
CA THR A 50 -41.28 21.11 -7.68
C THR A 50 -41.05 19.61 -7.72
N ASP A 51 -40.79 18.98 -6.57
CA ASP A 51 -40.51 17.53 -6.47
C ASP A 51 -41.57 16.65 -7.16
N LYS A 52 -42.83 17.12 -7.19
CA LYS A 52 -43.94 16.46 -7.89
C LYS A 52 -43.79 16.45 -9.41
N LEU A 53 -43.34 17.56 -10.00
CA LEU A 53 -43.12 17.67 -11.44
C LEU A 53 -41.86 16.90 -11.86
N ASP A 54 -40.81 16.96 -11.05
CA ASP A 54 -39.58 16.19 -11.28
C ASP A 54 -39.87 14.68 -11.24
N ALA A 55 -40.66 14.20 -10.25
CA ALA A 55 -41.08 12.80 -10.18
C ALA A 55 -41.94 12.38 -11.37
N MET A 56 -42.87 13.24 -11.81
CA MET A 56 -43.72 12.97 -12.98
C MET A 56 -42.89 12.89 -14.26
N TYR A 57 -41.92 13.79 -14.42
CA TYR A 57 -41.03 13.82 -15.59
C TYR A 57 -40.10 12.61 -15.61
N LEU A 58 -39.54 12.22 -14.47
CA LEU A 58 -38.75 10.98 -14.34
C LEU A 58 -39.57 9.73 -14.66
N ALA A 59 -40.82 9.65 -14.19
CA ALA A 59 -41.72 8.53 -14.49
C ALA A 59 -42.08 8.47 -15.98
N LYS A 60 -42.38 9.62 -16.60
CA LYS A 60 -42.65 9.73 -18.03
C LYS A 60 -41.43 9.34 -18.86
N LEU A 61 -40.25 9.86 -18.49
CA LEU A 61 -38.98 9.54 -19.15
C LEU A 61 -38.66 8.04 -19.07
N GLN A 62 -38.85 7.41 -17.91
CA GLN A 62 -38.65 5.96 -17.73
C GLN A 62 -39.70 5.13 -18.49
N SER A 63 -40.92 5.65 -18.66
CA SER A 63 -41.97 4.99 -19.44
C SER A 63 -41.72 5.07 -20.95
N GLU A 64 -41.26 6.22 -21.45
CA GLU A 64 -41.02 6.46 -22.88
C GLU A 64 -39.67 5.90 -23.34
N HIS A 65 -38.68 5.95 -22.45
CA HIS A 65 -37.34 5.44 -22.65
C HIS A 65 -36.93 4.61 -21.44
N PRO A 66 -37.40 3.36 -21.32
CA PRO A 66 -36.99 2.47 -20.24
C PRO A 66 -35.46 2.36 -20.29
N GLN A 67 -34.79 3.02 -19.34
CA GLN A 67 -33.37 2.82 -19.16
C GLN A 67 -33.19 1.34 -18.87
N ARG A 68 -32.32 0.66 -19.64
CA ARG A 68 -31.94 -0.72 -19.35
C ARG A 68 -31.58 -0.75 -17.87
N LEU A 69 -32.24 -1.63 -17.10
CA LEU A 69 -31.87 -1.92 -15.72
C LEU A 69 -30.35 -2.03 -15.69
N ALA A 70 -29.72 -1.30 -14.77
CA ALA A 70 -28.27 -1.18 -14.67
C ALA A 70 -27.62 -2.53 -15.02
N TYR A 71 -26.75 -2.55 -16.03
CA TYR A 71 -26.12 -3.76 -16.54
C TYR A 71 -25.73 -4.66 -15.35
N VAL A 72 -26.43 -5.79 -15.21
CA VAL A 72 -26.13 -6.77 -14.18
C VAL A 72 -24.85 -7.45 -14.65
N GLN A 73 -23.72 -7.04 -14.08
CA GLN A 73 -22.43 -7.65 -14.36
C GLN A 73 -22.52 -9.15 -14.09
N SER A 74 -21.94 -9.97 -14.96
CA SER A 74 -21.90 -11.42 -14.74
C SER A 74 -21.27 -11.73 -13.39
N GLU A 75 -21.73 -12.81 -12.75
CA GLU A 75 -21.23 -13.25 -11.43
C GLU A 75 -19.71 -13.42 -11.43
N GLU A 76 -19.17 -14.03 -12.50
CA GLU A 76 -17.73 -14.20 -12.73
C GLU A 76 -16.96 -12.86 -12.75
N TYR A 77 -17.55 -11.82 -13.35
CA TYR A 77 -16.94 -10.49 -13.37
C TYR A 77 -16.99 -9.82 -11.99
N GLN A 78 -18.09 -9.99 -11.26
CA GLN A 78 -18.22 -9.48 -9.89
C GLN A 78 -17.19 -10.12 -8.95
N GLU A 79 -16.98 -11.43 -9.04
CA GLU A 79 -15.95 -12.15 -8.30
C GLU A 79 -14.54 -11.67 -8.66
N LEU A 80 -14.26 -11.49 -9.95
CA LEU A 80 -12.97 -10.94 -10.40
C LEU A 80 -12.72 -9.54 -9.84
N MET A 81 -13.73 -8.67 -9.84
CA MET A 81 -13.64 -7.32 -9.27
C MET A 81 -13.45 -7.35 -7.75
N ALA A 82 -14.15 -8.23 -7.03
CA ALA A 82 -13.97 -8.43 -5.60
C ALA A 82 -12.53 -8.88 -5.29
N ASN A 83 -12.00 -9.85 -6.04
CA ASN A 83 -10.62 -10.30 -5.93
C ASN A 83 -9.63 -9.17 -6.22
N ASN A 84 -9.85 -8.38 -7.28
CA ASN A 84 -9.02 -7.22 -7.60
C ASN A 84 -8.96 -6.23 -6.42
N ARG A 85 -10.12 -5.93 -5.84
CA ARG A 85 -10.22 -5.06 -4.67
C ARG A 85 -9.47 -5.61 -3.46
N ILE A 86 -9.54 -6.91 -3.20
CA ILE A 86 -8.80 -7.58 -2.11
C ILE A 86 -7.29 -7.43 -2.33
N TYR A 87 -6.80 -7.67 -3.55
CA TYR A 87 -5.38 -7.49 -3.88
C TYR A 87 -4.91 -6.04 -3.72
N GLU A 88 -5.73 -5.08 -4.17
CA GLU A 88 -5.42 -3.65 -4.02
C GLU A 88 -5.36 -3.24 -2.55
N GLN A 89 -6.32 -3.70 -1.74
CA GLN A 89 -6.34 -3.45 -0.31
C GLN A 89 -5.10 -4.03 0.37
N ALA A 90 -4.77 -5.31 0.12
CA ALA A 90 -3.59 -5.96 0.69
C ALA A 90 -2.29 -5.23 0.30
N SER A 91 -2.18 -4.79 -0.95
CA SER A 91 -1.03 -4.02 -1.45
C SER A 91 -0.91 -2.66 -0.75
N HIS A 92 -2.03 -1.94 -0.64
CA HIS A 92 -2.08 -0.65 0.05
C HIS A 92 -1.71 -0.78 1.54
N ASP A 93 -2.22 -1.81 2.21
CA ASP A 93 -1.94 -2.08 3.61
C ASP A 93 -0.46 -2.42 3.83
N LEU A 94 0.14 -3.22 2.94
CA LEU A 94 1.57 -3.51 2.96
C LEU A 94 2.41 -2.25 2.82
N ILE A 95 2.09 -1.37 1.86
CA ILE A 95 2.79 -0.09 1.66
C ILE A 95 2.62 0.80 2.90
N THR A 96 1.41 0.89 3.43
CA THR A 96 1.09 1.73 4.60
C THR A 96 1.84 1.26 5.83
N ASN A 97 1.84 -0.05 6.11
CA ASN A 97 2.55 -0.63 7.26
C ASN A 97 4.06 -0.46 7.13
N ARG A 98 4.62 -0.67 5.94
CA ARG A 98 6.05 -0.41 5.68
C ARG A 98 6.40 1.06 5.95
N ASN A 99 5.56 1.99 5.52
CA ASN A 99 5.79 3.42 5.74
C ASN A 99 5.69 3.79 7.22
N ARG A 100 4.76 3.18 7.98
CA ARG A 100 4.67 3.36 9.44
C ARG A 100 5.93 2.86 10.14
N LEU A 101 6.41 1.68 9.78
CA LEU A 101 7.63 1.10 10.33
C LEU A 101 8.85 1.97 10.03
N HIS A 102 9.00 2.43 8.78
CA HIS A 102 10.08 3.34 8.40
C HIS A 102 10.06 4.64 9.19
N LYS A 103 8.88 5.26 9.39
CA LYS A 103 8.73 6.44 10.23
C LYS A 103 9.14 6.17 11.68
N ALA A 104 8.73 5.04 12.25
CA ALA A 104 9.08 4.72 13.62
C ALA A 104 10.60 4.57 13.81
N ILE A 105 11.29 3.92 12.88
CA ILE A 105 12.76 3.77 12.90
C ILE A 105 13.46 5.12 12.76
N GLN A 106 12.98 5.99 11.86
CA GLN A 106 13.53 7.33 11.70
C GLN A 106 13.41 8.16 13.00
N LEU A 107 12.43 7.87 13.85
CA LEU A 107 12.25 8.51 15.15
C LEU A 107 13.08 7.87 16.26
N THR A 108 13.29 6.55 16.23
CA THR A 108 13.97 5.82 17.32
C THR A 108 15.45 5.58 17.06
N PHE A 109 15.83 5.20 15.84
CA PHE A 109 17.17 4.75 15.49
C PHE A 109 17.51 4.99 14.01
N PRO A 110 17.62 6.26 13.56
CA PRO A 110 17.88 6.58 12.15
C PRO A 110 19.23 6.02 11.65
N GLU A 111 20.22 5.95 12.54
CA GLU A 111 21.58 5.47 12.25
C GLU A 111 21.62 4.01 11.74
N ILE A 112 20.59 3.21 12.01
CA ILE A 112 20.52 1.82 11.55
C ILE A 112 20.49 1.69 10.02
N GLU A 113 20.06 2.74 9.30
CA GLU A 113 20.07 2.75 7.83
C GLU A 113 21.49 2.64 7.26
N HIS A 114 22.50 3.10 8.00
CA HIS A 114 23.91 3.02 7.61
C HIS A 114 24.55 1.65 7.86
N LEU A 115 23.82 0.73 8.50
CA LEU A 115 24.31 -0.63 8.78
C LEU A 115 24.60 -1.39 7.48
N MET A 116 23.68 -1.32 6.51
CA MET A 116 23.74 -2.07 5.26
C MET A 116 23.72 -1.13 4.05
N ALA A 117 24.43 -1.51 2.98
CA ALA A 117 24.45 -0.74 1.74
C ALA A 117 23.07 -0.63 1.03
N ASN A 118 22.11 -1.50 1.38
CA ASN A 118 20.76 -1.48 0.81
C ASN A 118 19.70 -1.65 1.91
N PRO A 119 19.12 -0.55 2.45
CA PRO A 119 18.19 -0.55 3.60
C PRO A 119 16.77 -1.00 3.21
N ARG A 120 16.65 -1.95 2.28
CA ARG A 120 15.36 -2.48 1.78
C ARG A 120 15.31 -4.00 1.69
N GLY A 121 16.40 -4.68 2.05
CA GLY A 121 16.47 -6.14 1.99
C GLY A 121 15.68 -6.81 3.11
N LYS A 122 15.30 -8.08 2.92
CA LYS A 122 14.64 -8.91 3.95
C LYS A 122 15.46 -8.94 5.24
N ASN A 123 16.76 -9.18 5.12
CA ASN A 123 17.69 -9.25 6.26
C ASN A 123 17.73 -7.94 7.05
N TYR A 124 17.64 -6.77 6.37
CA TYR A 124 17.59 -5.47 7.02
C TYR A 124 16.35 -5.35 7.92
N TRP A 125 15.17 -5.67 7.38
CA TRP A 125 13.93 -5.63 8.15
C TRP A 125 13.91 -6.63 9.31
N SER A 126 14.51 -7.81 9.14
CA SER A 126 14.67 -8.78 10.24
C SER A 126 15.52 -8.23 11.39
N ILE A 127 16.61 -7.52 11.09
CA ILE A 127 17.47 -6.89 12.10
C ILE A 127 16.73 -5.75 12.80
N VAL A 128 16.06 -4.90 12.03
CA VAL A 128 15.28 -3.76 12.52
C VAL A 128 14.15 -4.19 13.46
N LEU A 129 13.42 -5.27 13.12
CA LEU A 129 12.36 -5.81 13.97
C LEU A 129 12.91 -6.36 15.28
N ARG A 130 14.10 -6.99 15.26
CA ARG A 130 14.75 -7.51 16.46
C ARG A 130 15.35 -6.40 17.32
N PHE A 131 15.84 -5.34 16.70
CA PHE A 131 16.55 -4.24 17.36
C PHE A 131 15.97 -2.86 16.97
N PRO A 132 14.76 -2.52 17.43
CA PRO A 132 14.10 -1.25 17.06
C PRO A 132 14.69 -0.02 17.76
N HIS A 133 15.52 -0.20 18.79
CA HIS A 133 16.09 0.88 19.61
C HIS A 133 17.57 0.60 19.95
N PRO A 134 18.44 1.63 20.01
CA PRO A 134 19.86 1.47 20.32
C PRO A 134 20.11 0.82 21.69
N ASP A 135 19.34 1.16 22.72
CA ASP A 135 19.47 0.55 24.06
C ASP A 135 19.32 -0.98 24.04
N ILE A 136 18.43 -1.52 23.19
CA ILE A 136 18.23 -2.97 23.08
C ILE A 136 19.49 -3.64 22.52
N VAL A 137 20.15 -3.00 21.56
CA VAL A 137 21.44 -3.47 21.02
C VAL A 137 22.52 -3.45 22.10
N LEU A 138 22.56 -2.40 22.93
CA LEU A 138 23.58 -2.24 23.99
C LEU A 138 23.38 -3.20 25.17
N GLU A 139 22.15 -3.59 25.47
CA GLU A 139 21.83 -4.58 26.51
C GLU A 139 22.05 -6.03 26.04
N THR A 140 22.00 -6.28 24.74
CA THR A 140 22.17 -7.62 24.18
C THR A 140 23.66 -7.98 24.08
N LYS A 141 24.03 -9.22 24.42
CA LYS A 141 25.42 -9.68 24.28
C LYS A 141 25.80 -9.78 22.80
N GLU A 142 27.04 -9.41 22.48
CA GLU A 142 27.56 -9.46 21.10
C GLU A 142 27.44 -10.87 20.47
N ALA A 143 27.65 -11.93 21.26
CA ALA A 143 27.48 -13.31 20.82
C ALA A 143 26.05 -13.62 20.35
N ASP A 144 25.04 -13.17 21.09
CA ASP A 144 23.63 -13.40 20.76
C ASP A 144 23.22 -12.64 19.48
N ILE A 145 23.80 -11.45 19.27
CA ILE A 145 23.62 -10.67 18.04
C ILE A 145 24.24 -11.41 16.85
N ILE A 146 25.44 -11.94 17.01
CA ILE A 146 26.14 -12.71 15.97
C ILE A 146 25.35 -13.98 15.61
N ASP A 147 24.86 -14.72 16.60
CA ASP A 147 24.09 -15.94 16.39
C ASP A 147 22.76 -15.65 15.66
N PHE A 148 22.09 -14.57 16.02
CA PHE A 148 20.93 -14.09 15.26
C PHE A 148 21.29 -13.74 13.82
N LEU A 149 22.39 -13.02 13.58
CA LEU A 149 22.81 -12.66 12.22
C LEU A 149 23.22 -13.88 11.40
N LYS A 150 23.81 -14.91 12.01
CA LYS A 150 24.12 -16.20 11.37
C LYS A 150 22.86 -16.96 10.96
N SER A 151 21.76 -16.81 11.70
CA SER A 151 20.47 -17.42 11.34
C SER A 151 19.86 -16.84 10.06
N LEU A 152 20.29 -15.65 9.62
CA LEU A 152 19.78 -14.99 8.43
C LEU A 152 20.41 -15.58 7.15
N SER A 153 19.58 -15.77 6.12
CA SER A 153 20.03 -16.33 4.84
C SER A 153 21.10 -15.46 4.17
N GLY A 154 22.24 -16.06 3.83
CA GLY A 154 23.31 -15.43 3.05
C GLY A 154 24.31 -14.60 3.86
N ILE A 155 24.32 -14.70 5.19
CA ILE A 155 25.30 -14.05 6.05
C ILE A 155 26.31 -15.10 6.55
N GLY A 156 27.55 -15.03 6.05
CA GLY A 156 28.65 -15.84 6.57
C GLY A 156 29.20 -15.29 7.90
N GLU A 157 29.90 -16.13 8.67
CA GLU A 157 30.38 -15.81 10.02
C GLU A 157 31.19 -14.51 10.14
N LYS A 158 32.17 -14.30 9.25
CA LYS A 158 32.96 -13.05 9.22
C LYS A 158 32.06 -11.82 9.04
N ARG A 159 31.10 -11.91 8.13
CA ARG A 159 30.15 -10.83 7.82
C ARG A 159 29.18 -10.58 8.98
N ALA A 160 28.78 -11.62 9.70
CA ALA A 160 27.94 -11.49 10.89
C ALA A 160 28.69 -10.73 12.00
N ASN A 161 29.96 -11.06 12.23
CA ASN A 161 30.79 -10.35 13.21
C ASN A 161 30.99 -8.88 12.84
N ASP A 162 31.34 -8.60 11.58
CA ASP A 162 31.51 -7.22 11.10
C ASP A 162 30.21 -6.40 11.26
N LEU A 163 29.07 -7.00 10.93
CA LEU A 163 27.76 -6.37 11.08
C LEU A 163 27.39 -6.15 12.54
N ALA A 164 27.66 -7.11 13.43
CA ALA A 164 27.39 -6.98 14.86
C ALA A 164 28.21 -5.83 15.47
N GLN A 165 29.51 -5.77 15.19
CA GLN A 165 30.38 -4.68 15.65
C GLN A 165 29.94 -3.32 15.12
N ARG A 166 29.52 -3.27 13.85
CA ARG A 166 29.01 -2.04 13.23
C ARG A 166 27.68 -1.61 13.84
N LEU A 167 26.79 -2.55 14.14
CA LEU A 167 25.53 -2.30 14.81
C LEU A 167 25.74 -1.75 16.22
N ILE A 168 26.63 -2.34 17.00
CA ILE A 168 26.99 -1.86 18.34
C ILE A 168 27.60 -0.46 18.27
N ARG A 169 28.47 -0.20 17.27
CA ARG A 169 29.04 1.13 17.05
C ARG A 169 27.96 2.17 16.75
N LEU A 170 27.03 1.86 15.86
CA LEU A 170 25.90 2.74 15.54
C LEU A 170 24.99 2.96 16.75
N ALA A 171 24.76 1.93 17.56
CA ALA A 171 23.97 2.05 18.79
C ALA A 171 24.63 2.96 19.83
N LYS A 172 25.98 2.94 19.93
CA LYS A 172 26.74 3.86 20.80
C LYS A 172 26.75 5.30 20.28
N LEU A 173 26.72 5.49 18.97
CA LEU A 173 26.70 6.81 18.33
C LEU A 173 25.29 7.42 18.32
N ALA A 174 24.27 6.58 18.30
CA ALA A 174 22.90 7.03 18.35
C ALA A 174 22.62 7.76 19.67
N CYS A 175 22.20 9.00 19.57
CA CYS A 175 21.57 9.73 20.66
C CYS A 175 20.04 9.57 20.48
N PRO A 176 19.41 8.54 21.08
CA PRO A 176 17.98 8.32 20.88
C PRO A 176 17.17 9.51 21.40
N ALA A 177 16.28 10.04 20.54
CA ALA A 177 15.41 11.16 20.90
C ALA A 177 14.39 10.80 22.01
N PHE A 178 14.19 9.51 22.28
CA PHE A 178 13.23 9.00 23.25
C PHE A 178 13.87 7.93 24.16
N LYS A 179 13.48 7.90 25.43
CA LYS A 179 13.87 6.84 26.37
C LYS A 179 13.09 5.54 26.10
N LYS A 180 13.71 4.39 26.40
CA LYS A 180 13.16 3.01 26.32
C LYS A 180 11.70 2.83 26.79
N SER A 181 11.23 3.67 27.72
CA SER A 181 9.88 3.58 28.33
C SER A 181 8.77 4.37 27.60
N SER A 182 9.04 4.98 26.45
CA SER A 182 8.01 5.77 25.76
C SER A 182 6.98 4.86 25.05
N ALA A 183 5.71 5.28 25.03
CA ALA A 183 4.60 4.52 24.46
C ALA A 183 4.80 4.10 22.97
N HIS A 184 5.70 4.78 22.26
CA HIS A 184 6.05 4.51 20.87
C HIS A 184 6.79 3.17 20.66
N ILE A 185 7.58 2.71 21.64
CA ILE A 185 8.32 1.44 21.54
C ILE A 185 7.39 0.24 21.84
N ARG A 186 6.48 0.38 22.81
CA ARG A 186 5.48 -0.66 23.12
C ARG A 186 4.57 -0.99 21.95
N GLY A 187 4.23 0.00 21.12
CA GLY A 187 3.44 -0.22 19.90
C GLY A 187 4.13 -1.09 18.85
N LEU A 188 5.47 -1.16 18.86
CA LEU A 188 6.25 -2.04 17.98
C LEU A 188 6.33 -3.48 18.48
N GLU A 189 6.42 -3.69 19.80
CA GLU A 189 6.44 -5.05 20.39
C GLU A 189 5.11 -5.78 20.24
N MET A 190 3.98 -5.06 20.22
CA MET A 190 2.64 -5.65 20.10
C MET A 190 2.22 -6.01 18.67
N ALA A 191 3.03 -5.70 17.65
CA ALA A 191 2.74 -5.99 16.25
C ALA A 191 3.20 -7.40 15.80
N HIS A 192 3.47 -8.28 16.75
CA HIS A 192 4.05 -9.61 16.56
C HIS A 192 3.01 -10.73 16.43
#